data_AF-A0A3N5RHH3-F1
#
_entry.id   AF-A0A3N5RHH3-F1
#
_cell.length_a   1.000
_cell.length_b   1.000
_cell.length_c   1.000
_cell.angle_alpha   90.00
_cell.angle_beta   90.00
_cell.angle_gamma   90.00
#
_symmetry.space_group_name_H-M   'P 1'
#
loop_
_entity.id
_entity.type
_entity.pdbx_description
1 polymer ?
#
loop_
_entity_poly.entity_id
_entity_poly.type
_entity_poly.pdbx_seq_one_letter_code
_entity_poly.pdbx_strand_id
1 'polypeptide(L)'
;PRDVELAPGVLTDQVDAVICDPEIEIAVHLVGGVHPARELMVALLEAGKDVVTANKALLCECGDELFALARKLGRTIAFEAAVAGGIPIIATVGQCLAANQITSISAILNGTSNYILTQMAQENWPYAQALRRAQELGFAEADPTLDVDGSDAAQKLIILTRLAFGVNARIAELHRQGIDKLDLSDLKYAAELGYTVKLLAVPRLVGNELEMHVQPTLVRRQTPLAEIHGAFNAIALVGDVVGETWYSGPGAGQMPTASAVVADIIDTVAGRTQVNYPRLELWRSPPPYSLQAREKIAGRFYLRFHVQDRPHVLADIADILGRNNISIASVIQHEAPEAAQGNGQPVLVPLVIMTHRTTEGNLRSAEAELARLPAITPPHVRMPVAGS
;
A
#
# COMPACT_ATOMS: atom_id res chain seq x y z
N PRO A 1 11.04 -26.70 2.29
CA PRO A 1 10.94 -27.89 3.18
C PRO A 1 10.26 -27.46 4.49
N ARG A 2 9.47 -28.33 5.12
CA ARG A 2 8.88 -28.01 6.43
C ARG A 2 9.93 -28.27 7.51
N ASP A 3 10.08 -27.37 8.47
CA ASP A 3 11.02 -27.54 9.59
C ASP A 3 10.39 -28.32 10.77
N VAL A 4 9.31 -29.07 10.50
CA VAL A 4 8.56 -29.83 11.48
C VAL A 4 8.29 -31.24 10.95
N GLU A 5 8.44 -32.23 11.82
CA GLU A 5 8.02 -33.61 11.57
C GLU A 5 6.56 -33.78 11.99
N LEU A 6 5.73 -34.27 11.07
CA LEU A 6 4.31 -34.54 11.30
C LEU A 6 4.09 -36.05 11.39
N ALA A 7 3.12 -36.47 12.21
CA ALA A 7 2.78 -37.88 12.33
C ALA A 7 2.33 -38.47 10.97
N PRO A 8 2.58 -39.77 10.72
CA PRO A 8 2.11 -40.43 9.50
C PRO A 8 0.59 -40.26 9.32
N GLY A 9 0.16 -39.96 8.09
CA GLY A 9 -1.25 -39.75 7.76
C GLY A 9 -1.77 -38.33 7.94
N VAL A 10 -1.01 -37.40 8.55
CA VAL A 10 -1.40 -35.98 8.66
C VAL A 10 -1.29 -35.26 7.31
N LEU A 11 -0.29 -35.61 6.49
CA LEU A 11 -0.09 -35.03 5.17
C LEU A 11 -0.89 -35.82 4.12
N THR A 12 -1.65 -35.09 3.32
CA THR A 12 -2.40 -35.60 2.17
C THR A 12 -2.27 -34.63 0.99
N ASP A 13 -2.30 -35.15 -0.24
CA ASP A 13 -2.45 -34.38 -1.48
C ASP A 13 -3.91 -34.35 -1.97
N GLN A 14 -4.80 -35.08 -1.30
CA GLN A 14 -6.24 -35.12 -1.58
C GLN A 14 -6.96 -34.07 -0.74
N VAL A 15 -7.29 -32.94 -1.35
CA VAL A 15 -8.02 -31.86 -0.65
C VAL A 15 -9.42 -32.32 -0.20
N ASP A 16 -10.03 -33.26 -0.91
CA ASP A 16 -11.31 -33.87 -0.54
C ASP A 16 -11.27 -34.59 0.81
N ALA A 17 -10.11 -35.10 1.23
CA ALA A 17 -9.93 -35.68 2.55
C ALA A 17 -10.09 -34.63 3.67
N VAL A 18 -9.90 -33.35 3.37
CA VAL A 18 -10.21 -32.25 4.29
C VAL A 18 -11.66 -31.81 4.11
N ILE A 19 -12.09 -31.53 2.87
CA ILE A 19 -13.41 -30.96 2.57
C ILE A 19 -14.54 -31.87 3.06
N CYS A 20 -14.45 -33.17 2.78
CA CYS A 20 -15.51 -34.14 3.03
C CYS A 20 -15.49 -34.73 4.45
N ASP A 21 -14.47 -34.44 5.26
CA ASP A 21 -14.38 -34.94 6.63
C ASP A 21 -15.36 -34.18 7.55
N PRO A 22 -16.35 -34.86 8.17
CA PRO A 22 -17.31 -34.24 9.06
C PRO A 22 -16.74 -33.85 10.43
N GLU A 23 -15.58 -34.38 10.83
CA GLU A 23 -14.91 -34.01 12.09
C GLU A 23 -14.16 -32.67 11.99
N ILE A 24 -13.89 -32.20 10.76
CA ILE A 24 -13.23 -30.91 10.53
C ILE A 24 -14.27 -29.79 10.49
N GLU A 25 -14.29 -28.98 11.55
CA GLU A 25 -15.17 -27.81 11.68
C GLU A 25 -14.55 -26.52 11.09
N ILE A 26 -13.22 -26.38 11.17
CA ILE A 26 -12.49 -25.20 10.74
C ILE A 26 -11.39 -25.60 9.74
N ALA A 27 -11.34 -24.91 8.61
CA ALA A 27 -10.31 -25.09 7.60
C ALA A 27 -9.39 -23.87 7.51
N VAL A 28 -8.08 -24.10 7.51
CA VAL A 28 -7.07 -23.06 7.34
C VAL A 28 -6.60 -23.06 5.89
N HIS A 29 -7.11 -22.12 5.11
CA HIS A 29 -6.90 -22.03 3.66
C HIS A 29 -5.78 -21.02 3.33
N LEU A 30 -4.57 -21.55 3.10
CA LEU A 30 -3.35 -20.76 2.83
C LEU A 30 -2.83 -20.92 1.39
N VAL A 31 -3.65 -21.44 0.48
CA VAL A 31 -3.31 -21.45 -0.96
C VAL A 31 -3.39 -20.02 -1.46
N GLY A 32 -2.33 -19.54 -2.12
CA GLY A 32 -2.26 -18.19 -2.69
C GLY A 32 -2.90 -18.07 -4.08
N GLY A 33 -3.09 -16.83 -4.53
CA GLY A 33 -3.70 -16.54 -5.84
C GLY A 33 -5.22 -16.66 -5.83
N VAL A 34 -5.85 -16.60 -6.99
CA VAL A 34 -7.32 -16.65 -7.11
C VAL A 34 -7.80 -18.04 -7.50
N HIS A 35 -7.14 -18.67 -8.48
CA HIS A 35 -7.40 -20.05 -8.87
C HIS A 35 -6.22 -20.95 -8.49
N PRO A 36 -6.44 -22.14 -7.90
CA PRO A 36 -7.73 -22.77 -7.57
C PRO A 36 -8.32 -22.35 -6.20
N ALA A 37 -7.78 -21.31 -5.58
CA ALA A 37 -8.12 -20.92 -4.21
C ALA A 37 -9.61 -20.59 -4.02
N ARG A 38 -10.25 -19.96 -5.01
CA ARG A 38 -11.67 -19.63 -4.98
C ARG A 38 -12.54 -20.88 -4.92
N GLU A 39 -12.28 -21.84 -5.80
CA GLU A 39 -13.02 -23.10 -5.87
C GLU A 39 -12.91 -23.87 -4.54
N LEU A 40 -11.72 -23.91 -3.95
CA LEU A 40 -11.49 -24.54 -2.66
C LEU A 40 -12.23 -23.83 -1.53
N MET A 41 -12.20 -22.48 -1.49
CA MET A 41 -12.93 -21.71 -0.50
C MET A 41 -14.44 -21.99 -0.56
N VAL A 42 -15.02 -22.01 -1.77
CA VAL A 42 -16.44 -22.32 -1.97
C VAL A 42 -16.76 -23.73 -1.48
N ALA A 43 -15.98 -24.72 -1.89
CA ALA A 43 -16.19 -26.12 -1.49
C ALA A 43 -16.10 -26.32 0.02
N LEU A 44 -15.15 -25.67 0.70
CA LEU A 44 -15.03 -25.71 2.16
C LEU A 44 -16.26 -25.13 2.85
N LEU A 45 -16.73 -23.95 2.42
CA LEU A 45 -17.92 -23.31 2.98
C LEU A 45 -19.18 -24.16 2.75
N GLU A 46 -19.36 -24.70 1.55
CA GLU A 46 -20.50 -25.59 1.20
C GLU A 46 -20.48 -26.91 1.98
N ALA A 47 -19.29 -27.41 2.33
CA ALA A 47 -19.13 -28.55 3.22
C ALA A 47 -19.37 -28.22 4.71
N GLY A 48 -19.79 -26.99 5.03
CA GLY A 48 -20.15 -26.58 6.39
C GLY A 48 -18.98 -26.18 7.28
N LYS A 49 -17.82 -25.85 6.70
CA LYS A 49 -16.63 -25.43 7.45
C LYS A 49 -16.56 -23.92 7.61
N ASP A 50 -16.12 -23.47 8.77
CA ASP A 50 -15.61 -22.11 8.93
C ASP A 50 -14.19 -22.02 8.34
N VAL A 51 -13.82 -20.89 7.74
CA VAL A 51 -12.54 -20.76 7.03
C VAL A 51 -11.68 -19.64 7.61
N VAL A 52 -10.41 -19.94 7.86
CA VAL A 52 -9.36 -18.96 8.19
C VAL A 52 -8.43 -18.83 6.98
N THR A 53 -8.11 -17.63 6.52
CA THR A 53 -7.25 -17.44 5.35
C THR A 53 -6.29 -16.25 5.46
N ALA A 54 -5.16 -16.33 4.77
CA ALA A 54 -4.23 -15.21 4.57
C ALA A 54 -4.22 -14.71 3.10
N ASN A 55 -5.16 -15.17 2.27
CA ASN A 55 -5.12 -14.95 0.83
C ASN A 55 -5.73 -13.59 0.42
N LYS A 56 -4.90 -12.55 0.50
CA LYS A 56 -5.23 -11.19 0.06
C LYS A 56 -5.72 -11.08 -1.39
N ALA A 57 -5.15 -11.83 -2.33
CA ALA A 57 -5.55 -11.75 -3.74
C ALA A 57 -6.99 -12.24 -3.93
N LEU A 58 -7.33 -13.38 -3.31
CA LEU A 58 -8.68 -13.93 -3.33
C LEU A 58 -9.70 -13.00 -2.67
N LEU A 59 -9.38 -12.41 -1.51
CA LEU A 59 -10.29 -11.50 -0.81
C LEU A 59 -10.48 -10.17 -1.56
N CYS A 60 -9.41 -9.67 -2.20
CA CYS A 60 -9.45 -8.48 -3.02
C CYS A 60 -10.36 -8.64 -4.25
N GLU A 61 -10.34 -9.81 -4.90
CA GLU A 61 -11.10 -10.04 -6.14
C GLU A 61 -12.49 -10.65 -5.91
N CYS A 62 -12.62 -11.58 -4.97
CA CYS A 62 -13.81 -12.40 -4.78
C CYS A 62 -14.46 -12.22 -3.40
N GLY A 63 -14.00 -11.26 -2.59
CA GLY A 63 -14.49 -11.07 -1.22
C GLY A 63 -16.01 -10.87 -1.15
N ASP A 64 -16.59 -10.01 -1.99
CA ASP A 64 -18.04 -9.75 -1.96
C ASP A 64 -18.86 -11.04 -2.15
N GLU A 65 -18.45 -11.89 -3.09
CA GLU A 65 -19.07 -13.18 -3.37
C GLU A 65 -18.90 -14.15 -2.18
N LEU A 66 -17.68 -14.32 -1.71
CA LEU A 66 -17.33 -15.32 -0.69
C LEU A 66 -17.96 -15.00 0.66
N PHE A 67 -17.97 -13.73 1.08
CA PHE A 67 -18.63 -13.32 2.33
C PHE A 67 -20.15 -13.41 2.23
N ALA A 68 -20.74 -13.17 1.05
CA ALA A 68 -22.16 -13.40 0.84
C ALA A 68 -22.52 -14.90 0.92
N LEU A 69 -21.70 -15.77 0.32
CA LEU A 69 -21.87 -17.22 0.39
C LEU A 69 -21.75 -17.74 1.82
N ALA A 70 -20.68 -17.36 2.53
CA ALA A 70 -20.47 -17.76 3.92
C ALA A 70 -21.68 -17.40 4.79
N ARG A 71 -22.20 -16.17 4.67
CA ARG A 71 -23.44 -15.77 5.37
C ARG A 71 -24.65 -16.62 5.02
N LYS A 72 -24.85 -16.93 3.74
CA LYS A 72 -25.98 -17.77 3.28
C LYS A 72 -25.92 -19.17 3.91
N LEU A 73 -24.72 -19.70 4.11
CA LEU A 73 -24.48 -21.03 4.67
C LEU A 73 -24.34 -21.03 6.21
N GLY A 74 -24.43 -19.87 6.86
CA GLY A 74 -24.21 -19.74 8.30
C GLY A 74 -22.75 -20.06 8.70
N ARG A 75 -21.80 -19.81 7.80
CA ARG A 75 -20.36 -19.98 8.00
C ARG A 75 -19.64 -18.65 8.06
N THR A 76 -18.39 -18.70 8.50
CA THR A 76 -17.55 -17.53 8.71
C THR A 76 -16.24 -17.61 7.94
N ILE A 77 -15.71 -16.43 7.61
CA ILE A 77 -14.39 -16.25 7.01
C ILE A 77 -13.59 -15.31 7.92
N ALA A 78 -12.52 -15.80 8.52
CA ALA A 78 -11.55 -15.01 9.29
C ALA A 78 -10.29 -14.78 8.45
N PHE A 79 -9.71 -13.58 8.53
CA PHE A 79 -8.71 -13.12 7.57
C PHE A 79 -7.73 -12.07 8.10
N GLU A 80 -7.46 -12.07 9.41
CA GLU A 80 -6.50 -11.14 10.02
C GLU A 80 -5.14 -11.21 9.30
N ALA A 81 -4.68 -12.42 9.01
CA ALA A 81 -3.41 -12.68 8.37
C ALA A 81 -3.28 -12.17 6.91
N ALA A 82 -4.39 -11.76 6.27
CA ALA A 82 -4.38 -11.28 4.90
C ALA A 82 -3.78 -9.86 4.76
N VAL A 83 -3.83 -9.06 5.82
CA VAL A 83 -3.37 -7.67 5.79
C VAL A 83 -2.42 -7.42 6.95
N ALA A 84 -1.26 -6.83 6.65
CA ALA A 84 -0.29 -6.38 7.65
C ALA A 84 0.29 -7.47 8.58
N GLY A 85 0.23 -8.75 8.18
CA GLY A 85 0.99 -9.83 8.80
C GLY A 85 0.60 -10.06 10.26
N GLY A 86 1.48 -9.72 11.19
CA GLY A 86 1.23 -9.86 12.63
C GLY A 86 0.56 -8.65 13.30
N ILE A 87 0.27 -7.59 12.56
CA ILE A 87 -0.42 -6.40 13.09
C ILE A 87 -1.93 -6.68 13.09
N PRO A 88 -2.64 -6.63 14.24
CA PRO A 88 -4.04 -7.02 14.35
C PRO A 88 -4.99 -5.92 13.82
N ILE A 89 -4.85 -5.56 12.55
CA ILE A 89 -5.51 -4.40 11.95
C ILE A 89 -6.97 -4.70 11.58
N ILE A 90 -7.30 -5.93 11.20
CA ILE A 90 -8.66 -6.33 10.82
C ILE A 90 -9.55 -6.33 12.06
N ALA A 91 -9.11 -6.94 13.17
CA ALA A 91 -9.81 -6.90 14.45
C ALA A 91 -9.89 -5.47 15.02
N THR A 92 -8.81 -4.69 14.88
CA THR A 92 -8.81 -3.28 15.31
C THR A 92 -9.92 -2.50 14.62
N VAL A 93 -9.99 -2.53 13.30
CA VAL A 93 -10.98 -1.76 12.53
C VAL A 93 -12.38 -2.37 12.68
N GLY A 94 -12.50 -3.70 12.57
CA GLY A 94 -13.78 -4.39 12.57
C GLY A 94 -14.44 -4.54 13.94
N GLN A 95 -13.68 -4.48 15.04
CA GLN A 95 -14.18 -4.76 16.39
C GLN A 95 -13.78 -3.69 17.40
N CYS A 96 -12.49 -3.40 17.55
CA CYS A 96 -12.01 -2.51 18.62
C CYS A 96 -12.44 -1.06 18.41
N LEU A 97 -12.51 -0.62 17.15
CA LEU A 97 -12.91 0.73 16.76
C LEU A 97 -14.34 0.80 16.23
N ALA A 98 -15.19 -0.20 16.53
CA ALA A 98 -16.58 -0.25 16.05
C ALA A 98 -17.44 0.97 16.46
N ALA A 99 -17.01 1.74 17.49
CA ALA A 99 -17.66 2.98 17.91
C ALA A 99 -17.18 4.23 17.14
N ASN A 100 -16.27 4.09 16.18
CA ASN A 100 -15.68 5.20 15.43
C ASN A 100 -16.02 5.09 13.94
N GLN A 101 -16.31 6.24 13.33
CA GLN A 101 -16.18 6.37 11.88
C GLN A 101 -14.70 6.59 11.55
N ILE A 102 -14.08 5.64 10.86
CA ILE A 102 -12.74 5.84 10.32
C ILE A 102 -12.82 6.89 9.21
N THR A 103 -11.95 7.90 9.27
CA THR A 103 -11.91 9.05 8.35
C THR A 103 -10.67 9.05 7.47
N SER A 104 -9.56 8.46 7.94
CA SER A 104 -8.33 8.37 7.18
C SER A 104 -7.51 7.17 7.63
N ILE A 105 -6.84 6.53 6.68
CA ILE A 105 -5.75 5.58 6.94
C ILE A 105 -4.51 6.08 6.18
N SER A 106 -3.34 5.95 6.77
CA SER A 106 -2.07 6.14 6.07
C SER A 106 -1.14 5.01 6.45
N ALA A 107 -0.78 4.16 5.50
CA ALA A 107 -0.18 2.87 5.81
C ALA A 107 1.04 2.53 4.95
N ILE A 108 2.07 2.00 5.59
CA ILE A 108 3.15 1.24 4.97
C ILE A 108 2.74 -0.24 5.03
N LEU A 109 2.28 -0.78 3.91
CA LEU A 109 1.68 -2.12 3.83
C LEU A 109 2.60 -3.19 3.23
N ASN A 110 3.77 -2.80 2.74
CA ASN A 110 4.71 -3.70 2.08
C ASN A 110 6.12 -3.56 2.67
N GLY A 111 6.58 -4.60 3.36
CA GLY A 111 7.88 -4.62 4.04
C GLY A 111 9.06 -4.57 3.08
N THR A 112 8.97 -5.24 1.92
CA THR A 112 10.04 -5.28 0.91
C THR A 112 10.37 -3.90 0.36
N SER A 113 9.37 -3.16 -0.09
CA SER A 113 9.52 -1.78 -0.57
C SER A 113 10.00 -0.84 0.53
N ASN A 114 9.49 -0.99 1.76
CA ASN A 114 9.97 -0.17 2.89
C ASN A 114 11.43 -0.46 3.25
N TYR A 115 11.85 -1.72 3.16
CA TYR A 115 13.24 -2.12 3.37
C TYR A 115 14.14 -1.48 2.29
N ILE A 116 13.77 -1.60 1.01
CA ILE A 116 14.52 -1.01 -0.10
C ILE A 116 14.67 0.50 0.08
N LEU A 117 13.58 1.22 0.34
CA LEU A 117 13.61 2.67 0.58
C LEU A 117 14.45 3.03 1.81
N THR A 118 14.39 2.22 2.87
CA THR A 118 15.22 2.40 4.08
C THR A 118 16.70 2.29 3.74
N GLN A 119 17.12 1.23 3.03
CA GLN A 119 18.52 1.05 2.65
C GLN A 119 19.01 2.13 1.69
N MET A 120 18.20 2.54 0.72
CA MET A 120 18.56 3.64 -0.18
C MET A 120 18.76 4.95 0.60
N ALA A 121 17.90 5.25 1.58
CA ALA A 121 17.96 6.48 2.36
C ALA A 121 19.11 6.51 3.39
N GLN A 122 19.35 5.39 4.10
CA GLN A 122 20.31 5.34 5.21
C GLN A 122 21.73 4.99 4.72
N GLU A 123 21.85 4.01 3.82
CA GLU A 123 23.14 3.50 3.36
C GLU A 123 23.61 4.15 2.04
N ASN A 124 22.82 5.08 1.48
CA ASN A 124 23.06 5.70 0.18
C ASN A 124 23.23 4.68 -0.95
N TRP A 125 22.55 3.54 -0.87
CA TRP A 125 22.61 2.52 -1.90
C TRP A 125 21.76 2.88 -3.13
N PRO A 126 22.23 2.58 -4.34
CA PRO A 126 21.35 2.56 -5.51
C PRO A 126 20.22 1.54 -5.34
N TYR A 127 19.07 1.78 -5.98
CA TYR A 127 17.91 0.89 -5.96
C TYR A 127 18.27 -0.59 -6.22
N ALA A 128 19.05 -0.85 -7.28
CA ALA A 128 19.43 -2.21 -7.66
C ALA A 128 20.25 -2.94 -6.58
N GLN A 129 21.07 -2.23 -5.82
CA GLN A 129 21.84 -2.81 -4.71
C GLN A 129 20.93 -3.11 -3.52
N ALA A 130 20.04 -2.18 -3.16
CA ALA A 130 19.07 -2.37 -2.09
C ALA A 130 18.12 -3.54 -2.38
N LEU A 131 17.64 -3.67 -3.62
CA LEU A 131 16.82 -4.79 -4.06
C LEU A 131 17.57 -6.12 -3.96
N ARG A 132 18.81 -6.20 -4.47
CA ARG A 132 19.63 -7.40 -4.36
C ARG A 132 19.81 -7.83 -2.90
N ARG A 133 20.07 -6.87 -2.01
CA ARG A 133 20.21 -7.17 -0.59
C ARG A 133 18.89 -7.67 0.03
N ALA A 134 17.75 -7.11 -0.38
CA ALA A 134 16.44 -7.59 0.05
C ALA A 134 16.21 -9.06 -0.38
N GLN A 135 16.65 -9.45 -1.59
CA GLN A 135 16.58 -10.83 -2.07
C GLN A 135 17.48 -11.78 -1.28
N GLU A 136 18.73 -11.38 -1.00
CA GLU A 136 19.67 -12.17 -0.19
C GLU A 136 19.15 -12.45 1.23
N LEU A 137 18.43 -11.49 1.82
CA LEU A 137 17.84 -11.61 3.15
C LEU A 137 16.47 -12.31 3.14
N GLY A 138 15.95 -12.70 1.97
CA GLY A 138 14.65 -13.34 1.82
C GLY A 138 13.46 -12.40 2.04
N PHE A 139 13.67 -11.08 2.01
CA PHE A 139 12.57 -10.10 2.03
C PHE A 139 11.90 -9.96 0.66
N ALA A 140 12.68 -10.07 -0.43
CA ALA A 140 12.17 -10.04 -1.79
C ALA A 140 12.34 -11.42 -2.45
N GLU A 141 11.36 -11.83 -3.25
CA GLU A 141 11.50 -13.01 -4.11
C GLU A 141 12.37 -12.71 -5.35
N ALA A 142 12.66 -13.76 -6.13
CA ALA A 142 13.40 -13.61 -7.39
C ALA A 142 12.67 -12.68 -8.38
N ASP A 143 11.34 -12.77 -8.42
CA ASP A 143 10.46 -11.80 -9.08
C ASP A 143 9.78 -10.90 -8.01
N PRO A 144 10.29 -9.69 -7.76
CA PRO A 144 9.77 -8.79 -6.74
C PRO A 144 8.67 -7.86 -7.28
N THR A 145 8.12 -8.12 -8.49
CA THR A 145 7.28 -7.15 -9.21
C THR A 145 6.12 -6.65 -8.37
N LEU A 146 5.39 -7.54 -7.69
CA LEU A 146 4.22 -7.17 -6.88
C LEU A 146 4.58 -6.27 -5.68
N ASP A 147 5.79 -6.38 -5.15
CA ASP A 147 6.26 -5.58 -4.02
C ASP A 147 6.69 -4.18 -4.48
N VAL A 148 7.49 -4.11 -5.55
CA VAL A 148 8.15 -2.87 -5.96
C VAL A 148 7.25 -1.98 -6.82
N ASP A 149 6.29 -2.56 -7.54
CA ASP A 149 5.32 -1.81 -8.32
C ASP A 149 4.13 -1.30 -7.46
N GLY A 150 4.02 -1.79 -6.22
CA GLY A 150 2.99 -1.42 -5.26
C GLY A 150 1.68 -2.22 -5.37
N SER A 151 1.62 -3.29 -6.16
CA SER A 151 0.42 -4.11 -6.33
C SER A 151 0.03 -4.84 -5.04
N ASP A 152 0.99 -5.34 -4.26
CA ASP A 152 0.74 -5.95 -2.96
C ASP A 152 0.12 -4.94 -1.98
N ALA A 153 0.67 -3.73 -1.90
CA ALA A 153 0.11 -2.66 -1.09
C ALA A 153 -1.30 -2.25 -1.56
N ALA A 154 -1.56 -2.26 -2.87
CA ALA A 154 -2.87 -1.98 -3.44
C ALA A 154 -3.92 -3.04 -3.07
N GLN A 155 -3.58 -4.33 -3.14
CA GLN A 155 -4.49 -5.42 -2.72
C GLN A 155 -4.86 -5.29 -1.24
N LYS A 156 -3.87 -5.03 -0.38
CA LYS A 156 -4.08 -4.81 1.06
C LYS A 156 -4.92 -3.55 1.32
N LEU A 157 -4.69 -2.48 0.56
CA LEU A 157 -5.46 -1.25 0.65
C LEU A 157 -6.94 -1.47 0.31
N ILE A 158 -7.26 -2.27 -0.72
CA ILE A 158 -8.64 -2.56 -1.10
C ILE A 158 -9.37 -3.29 0.03
N ILE A 159 -8.74 -4.30 0.64
CA ILE A 159 -9.32 -5.03 1.77
C ILE A 159 -9.55 -4.08 2.96
N LEU A 160 -8.55 -3.27 3.32
CA LEU A 160 -8.70 -2.28 4.40
C LEU A 160 -9.76 -1.24 4.10
N THR A 161 -9.87 -0.82 2.84
CA THR A 161 -10.86 0.17 2.43
C THR A 161 -12.26 -0.39 2.54
N ARG A 162 -12.46 -1.61 2.04
CA ARG A 162 -13.74 -2.30 2.11
C ARG A 162 -14.14 -2.54 3.57
N LEU A 163 -13.18 -2.84 4.44
CA LEU A 163 -13.40 -3.01 5.87
C LEU A 163 -13.74 -1.68 6.59
N ALA A 164 -12.94 -0.64 6.40
CA ALA A 164 -13.03 0.61 7.17
C ALA A 164 -14.06 1.60 6.64
N PHE A 165 -14.27 1.62 5.33
CA PHE A 165 -15.13 2.60 4.65
C PHE A 165 -16.23 1.94 3.85
N GLY A 166 -16.35 0.61 3.81
CA GLY A 166 -17.39 -0.09 3.05
C GLY A 166 -17.38 0.15 1.54
N VAL A 167 -16.41 0.87 0.97
CA VAL A 167 -16.33 1.15 -0.46
C VAL A 167 -15.76 -0.07 -1.19
N ASN A 168 -16.44 -0.52 -2.25
CA ASN A 168 -15.90 -1.52 -3.17
C ASN A 168 -15.10 -0.81 -4.27
N ALA A 169 -13.78 -0.93 -4.20
CA ALA A 169 -12.84 -0.36 -5.16
C ALA A 169 -12.06 -1.47 -5.86
N ARG A 170 -11.81 -1.32 -7.16
CA ARG A 170 -10.96 -2.22 -7.94
C ARG A 170 -9.55 -1.64 -8.06
N ILE A 171 -8.55 -2.51 -8.20
CA ILE A 171 -7.14 -2.10 -8.38
C ILE A 171 -6.98 -1.12 -9.55
N ALA A 172 -7.72 -1.32 -10.64
CA ALA A 172 -7.66 -0.45 -11.82
C ALA A 172 -8.15 0.99 -11.57
N GLU A 173 -8.92 1.22 -10.51
CA GLU A 173 -9.45 2.53 -10.13
C GLU A 173 -8.49 3.29 -9.19
N LEU A 174 -7.51 2.59 -8.62
CA LEU A 174 -6.52 3.14 -7.72
C LEU A 174 -5.40 3.84 -8.48
N HIS A 175 -5.01 5.05 -8.04
CA HIS A 175 -3.70 5.56 -8.45
C HIS A 175 -2.59 4.74 -7.80
N ARG A 176 -1.94 3.88 -8.59
CA ARG A 176 -0.81 3.07 -8.16
C ARG A 176 0.48 3.53 -8.82
N GLN A 177 1.52 3.73 -8.03
CA GLN A 177 2.89 3.95 -8.47
C GLN A 177 3.83 3.19 -7.53
N GLY A 178 4.80 2.48 -8.12
CA GLY A 178 5.83 1.76 -7.40
C GLY A 178 7.02 2.61 -6.98
N ILE A 179 7.99 1.96 -6.36
CA ILE A 179 9.30 2.53 -6.01
C ILE A 179 10.37 2.26 -7.08
N ASP A 180 10.04 1.45 -8.08
CA ASP A 180 10.93 0.95 -9.14
C ASP A 180 11.49 2.05 -10.06
N LYS A 181 10.87 3.24 -10.05
CA LYS A 181 11.27 4.40 -10.86
C LYS A 181 11.97 5.50 -10.06
N LEU A 182 12.21 5.28 -8.77
CA LEU A 182 12.86 6.29 -7.92
C LEU A 182 14.38 6.20 -8.03
N ASP A 183 15.01 7.36 -8.19
CA ASP A 183 16.46 7.47 -8.11
C ASP A 183 16.89 7.73 -6.66
N LEU A 184 18.15 7.38 -6.36
CA LEU A 184 18.76 7.74 -5.07
C LEU A 184 18.76 9.26 -4.84
N SER A 185 18.87 10.05 -5.92
CA SER A 185 18.80 11.51 -5.85
C SER A 185 17.45 12.01 -5.32
N ASP A 186 16.33 11.36 -5.67
CA ASP A 186 15.01 11.73 -5.15
C ASP A 186 14.94 11.63 -3.62
N LEU A 187 15.53 10.57 -3.05
CA LEU A 187 15.59 10.37 -1.60
C LEU A 187 16.53 11.37 -0.92
N LYS A 188 17.63 11.74 -1.57
CA LYS A 188 18.57 12.75 -1.08
C LYS A 188 17.95 14.15 -1.08
N TYR A 189 17.29 14.55 -2.15
CA TYR A 189 16.63 15.85 -2.21
C TYR A 189 15.44 15.93 -1.25
N ALA A 190 14.66 14.85 -1.11
CA ALA A 190 13.65 14.76 -0.06
C ALA A 190 14.25 14.92 1.35
N ALA A 191 15.41 14.30 1.60
CA ALA A 191 16.14 14.40 2.86
C ALA A 191 16.57 15.84 3.19
N GLU A 192 17.13 16.56 2.21
CA GLU A 192 17.53 17.97 2.34
C GLU A 192 16.34 18.88 2.66
N LEU A 193 15.16 18.55 2.13
CA LEU A 193 13.90 19.25 2.42
C LEU A 193 13.27 18.86 3.77
N GLY A 194 13.88 17.95 4.55
CA GLY A 194 13.38 17.51 5.85
C GLY A 194 12.36 16.36 5.79
N TYR A 195 12.35 15.61 4.69
CA TYR A 195 11.44 14.48 4.45
C TYR A 195 12.20 13.15 4.32
N THR A 196 11.46 12.05 4.37
CA THR A 196 11.86 10.73 3.88
C THR A 196 10.81 10.25 2.89
N VAL A 197 11.15 9.29 2.04
CA VAL A 197 10.20 8.74 1.06
C VAL A 197 9.69 7.39 1.56
N LYS A 198 8.36 7.21 1.56
CA LYS A 198 7.68 5.97 1.91
C LYS A 198 6.68 5.59 0.83
N LEU A 199 6.53 4.30 0.53
CA LEU A 199 5.40 3.82 -0.27
C LEU A 199 4.17 3.79 0.64
N LEU A 200 3.29 4.78 0.51
CA LEU A 200 2.09 4.89 1.33
C LEU A 200 0.86 4.42 0.57
N ALA A 201 0.03 3.65 1.26
CA ALA A 201 -1.33 3.32 0.92
C ALA A 201 -2.28 4.21 1.73
N VAL A 202 -3.09 5.01 1.03
CA VAL A 202 -3.92 6.05 1.67
C VAL A 202 -5.35 5.97 1.13
N PRO A 203 -6.31 5.56 1.96
CA PRO A 203 -7.72 5.87 1.84
C PRO A 203 -8.11 7.00 2.81
N ARG A 204 -8.77 8.05 2.30
CA ARG A 204 -9.16 9.21 3.11
C ARG A 204 -10.51 9.78 2.67
N LEU A 205 -11.40 9.99 3.64
CA LEU A 205 -12.69 10.64 3.38
C LEU A 205 -12.51 12.14 3.16
N VAL A 206 -13.09 12.63 2.08
CA VAL A 206 -13.14 14.04 1.69
C VAL A 206 -14.60 14.37 1.38
N GLY A 207 -15.34 14.79 2.41
CA GLY A 207 -16.80 14.91 2.33
C GLY A 207 -17.42 13.52 2.15
N ASN A 208 -18.19 13.33 1.06
CA ASN A 208 -18.78 12.04 0.71
C ASN A 208 -17.99 11.28 -0.38
N GLU A 209 -16.78 11.74 -0.71
CA GLU A 209 -15.89 11.04 -1.63
C GLU A 209 -14.72 10.41 -0.85
N LEU A 210 -14.24 9.25 -1.31
CA LEU A 210 -13.07 8.58 -0.77
C LEU A 210 -11.89 8.75 -1.72
N GLU A 211 -10.87 9.50 -1.29
CA GLU A 211 -9.56 9.51 -1.93
C GLU A 211 -8.88 8.16 -1.70
N MET A 212 -8.29 7.57 -2.74
CA MET A 212 -7.49 6.35 -2.63
C MET A 212 -6.25 6.38 -3.54
N HIS A 213 -5.08 6.08 -2.99
CA HIS A 213 -3.87 5.88 -3.79
C HIS A 213 -2.82 5.02 -3.08
N VAL A 214 -1.89 4.44 -3.87
CA VAL A 214 -0.64 3.80 -3.42
C VAL A 214 0.49 4.40 -4.22
N GLN A 215 1.36 5.18 -3.59
CA GLN A 215 2.48 5.82 -4.29
C GLN A 215 3.61 6.24 -3.32
N PRO A 216 4.85 6.39 -3.83
CA PRO A 216 5.91 7.02 -3.05
C PRO A 216 5.50 8.43 -2.64
N THR A 217 5.61 8.69 -1.34
CA THR A 217 5.11 9.91 -0.71
C THR A 217 6.20 10.47 0.20
N LEU A 218 6.39 11.78 0.17
CA LEU A 218 7.26 12.48 1.12
C LEU A 218 6.59 12.51 2.49
N VAL A 219 7.23 11.91 3.49
CA VAL A 219 6.81 11.91 4.88
C VAL A 219 7.77 12.77 5.67
N ARG A 220 7.24 13.74 6.42
CA ARG A 220 8.08 14.64 7.23
C ARG A 220 8.87 13.82 8.24
N ARG A 221 10.17 14.05 8.35
CA ARG A 221 11.01 13.40 9.37
C ARG A 221 10.50 13.72 10.77
N GLN A 222 10.82 12.88 11.75
CA GLN A 222 10.35 13.03 13.14
C GLN A 222 8.82 12.85 13.29
N THR A 223 8.19 12.15 12.36
CA THR A 223 6.81 11.65 12.50
C THR A 223 6.83 10.13 12.65
N PRO A 224 5.86 9.51 13.33
CA PRO A 224 5.86 8.06 13.54
C PRO A 224 6.03 7.24 12.25
N LEU A 225 5.39 7.61 11.13
CA LEU A 225 5.58 6.93 9.83
C LEU A 225 7.00 7.06 9.26
N ALA A 226 7.66 8.19 9.48
CA ALA A 226 9.01 8.40 8.96
C ALA A 226 10.03 7.47 9.62
N GLU A 227 9.80 7.12 10.90
CA GLU A 227 10.68 6.29 11.71
C GLU A 227 10.46 4.77 11.53
N ILE A 228 9.56 4.37 10.62
CA ILE A 228 9.32 2.95 10.32
C ILE A 228 10.38 2.46 9.35
N HIS A 229 11.32 1.66 9.83
CA HIS A 229 12.48 1.21 9.06
C HIS A 229 12.46 -0.28 8.74
N GLY A 230 13.28 -0.66 7.76
CA GLY A 230 13.46 -2.05 7.36
C GLY A 230 12.16 -2.66 6.82
N ALA A 231 11.93 -3.94 7.11
CA ALA A 231 10.77 -4.69 6.63
C ALA A 231 9.50 -4.52 7.52
N PHE A 232 9.47 -3.51 8.39
CA PHE A 232 8.29 -3.23 9.22
C PHE A 232 7.19 -2.55 8.42
N ASN A 233 5.95 -2.86 8.80
CA ASN A 233 4.75 -2.17 8.36
C ASN A 233 4.26 -1.25 9.48
N ALA A 234 3.49 -0.24 9.09
CA ALA A 234 2.78 0.60 10.04
C ALA A 234 1.48 1.14 9.45
N ILE A 235 0.48 1.35 10.29
CA ILE A 235 -0.83 1.85 9.92
C ILE A 235 -1.20 2.97 10.89
N ALA A 236 -1.33 4.18 10.36
CA ALA A 236 -1.97 5.32 11.03
C ALA A 236 -3.46 5.26 10.73
N LEU A 237 -4.31 5.20 11.77
CA LEU A 237 -5.76 5.26 11.64
C LEU A 237 -6.28 6.53 12.33
N VAL A 238 -7.15 7.28 11.66
CA VAL A 238 -7.86 8.42 12.26
C VAL A 238 -9.34 8.10 12.36
N GLY A 239 -9.85 7.95 13.59
CA GLY A 239 -11.28 7.89 13.87
C GLY A 239 -11.81 9.26 14.29
N ASP A 240 -13.10 9.50 14.04
CA ASP A 240 -13.79 10.74 14.41
C ASP A 240 -13.80 11.02 15.93
N VAL A 241 -13.87 9.98 16.77
CA VAL A 241 -13.90 10.10 18.23
C VAL A 241 -12.53 9.80 18.87
N VAL A 242 -11.90 8.68 18.51
CA VAL A 242 -10.62 8.24 19.11
C VAL A 242 -9.43 9.10 18.68
N GLY A 243 -9.57 9.86 17.58
CA GLY A 243 -8.47 10.59 16.98
C GLY A 243 -7.49 9.67 16.25
N GLU A 244 -6.21 10.06 16.23
CA GLU A 244 -5.16 9.31 15.54
C GLU A 244 -4.57 8.20 16.42
N THR A 245 -4.49 6.99 15.86
CA THR A 245 -3.93 5.80 16.48
C THR A 245 -2.94 5.12 15.55
N TRP A 246 -1.99 4.38 16.15
CA TRP A 246 -0.80 3.87 15.46
C TRP A 246 -0.60 2.39 15.75
N TYR A 247 -0.41 1.61 14.68
CA TYR A 247 -0.14 0.18 14.77
C TYR A 247 1.10 -0.12 13.95
N SER A 248 2.10 -0.78 14.53
CA SER A 248 3.37 -1.06 13.88
C SER A 248 3.89 -2.44 14.28
N GLY A 249 4.53 -3.11 13.33
CA GLY A 249 5.02 -4.46 13.54
C GLY A 249 5.49 -5.12 12.23
N PRO A 250 5.91 -6.39 12.30
CA PRO A 250 6.29 -7.14 11.12
C PRO A 250 5.05 -7.42 10.25
N GLY A 251 5.07 -6.87 9.03
CA GLY A 251 3.97 -6.95 8.06
C GLY A 251 3.92 -8.21 7.20
N ALA A 252 4.92 -9.08 7.35
CA ALA A 252 5.12 -10.32 6.63
C ALA A 252 6.03 -11.25 7.45
N GLY A 253 6.25 -12.45 6.95
CA GLY A 253 7.12 -13.46 7.56
C GLY A 253 6.35 -14.61 8.19
N GLN A 254 7.02 -15.77 8.28
CA GLN A 254 6.40 -17.02 8.70
C GLN A 254 5.70 -16.91 10.07
N MET A 255 6.42 -16.44 11.09
CA MET A 255 5.89 -16.37 12.46
C MET A 255 4.86 -15.26 12.67
N PRO A 256 5.05 -14.02 12.18
CA PRO A 256 4.02 -12.98 12.26
C PRO A 256 2.70 -13.39 11.61
N THR A 257 2.74 -13.95 10.40
CA THR A 257 1.53 -14.40 9.70
C THR A 257 0.89 -15.60 10.41
N ALA A 258 1.69 -16.57 10.88
CA ALA A 258 1.19 -17.69 11.66
C ALA A 258 0.51 -17.22 12.96
N SER A 259 1.04 -16.20 13.63
CA SER A 259 0.41 -15.60 14.82
C SER A 259 -1.01 -15.09 14.53
N ALA A 260 -1.21 -14.38 13.42
CA ALA A 260 -2.54 -13.89 13.03
C ALA A 260 -3.49 -15.03 12.65
N VAL A 261 -3.01 -16.04 11.90
CA VAL A 261 -3.80 -17.23 11.58
C VAL A 261 -4.26 -17.97 12.84
N VAL A 262 -3.36 -18.16 13.81
CA VAL A 262 -3.69 -18.84 15.06
C VAL A 262 -4.67 -18.01 15.90
N ALA A 263 -4.54 -16.68 15.91
CA ALA A 263 -5.51 -15.82 16.58
C ALA A 263 -6.92 -15.97 15.98
N ASP A 264 -7.04 -16.00 14.65
CA ASP A 264 -8.31 -16.24 13.94
C ASP A 264 -8.90 -17.62 14.24
N ILE A 265 -8.07 -18.66 14.34
CA ILE A 265 -8.51 -20.00 14.76
C ILE A 265 -9.09 -19.95 16.17
N ILE A 266 -8.38 -19.33 17.12
CA ILE A 266 -8.83 -19.20 18.51
C ILE A 266 -10.14 -18.42 18.60
N ASP A 267 -10.27 -17.31 17.87
CA ASP A 267 -11.49 -16.50 17.83
C ASP A 267 -12.69 -17.27 17.27
N THR A 268 -12.44 -18.11 16.26
CA THR A 268 -13.45 -18.96 15.62
C THR A 268 -13.87 -20.11 16.54
N VAL A 269 -12.94 -20.78 17.22
CA VAL A 269 -13.26 -21.83 18.20
C VAL A 269 -13.97 -21.25 19.43
N ALA A 270 -13.57 -20.06 19.87
CA ALA A 270 -14.20 -19.38 21.02
C ALA A 270 -15.61 -18.85 20.74
N GLY A 271 -16.13 -19.00 19.51
CA GLY A 271 -17.46 -18.52 19.12
C GLY A 271 -17.51 -17.02 18.81
N ARG A 272 -16.40 -16.28 18.94
CA ARG A 272 -16.39 -14.82 18.73
C ARG A 272 -16.66 -14.50 17.27
N THR A 273 -16.02 -15.22 16.34
CA THR A 273 -16.24 -15.03 14.91
C THR A 273 -17.71 -15.28 14.55
N GLN A 274 -18.32 -16.35 15.02
CA GLN A 274 -19.71 -16.72 14.71
C GLN A 274 -20.72 -15.71 15.27
N VAL A 275 -20.44 -15.11 16.43
CA VAL A 275 -21.29 -14.05 17.00
C VAL A 275 -21.12 -12.74 16.22
N ASN A 276 -19.89 -12.39 15.85
CA ASN A 276 -19.57 -11.12 15.23
C ASN A 276 -19.89 -11.10 13.74
N TYR A 277 -19.51 -12.13 12.98
CA TYR A 277 -19.62 -12.20 11.51
C TYR A 277 -21.01 -11.85 10.92
N PRO A 278 -22.15 -12.32 11.47
CA PRO A 278 -23.47 -11.95 10.94
C PRO A 278 -23.90 -10.51 11.31
N ARG A 279 -23.27 -9.91 12.34
CA ARG A 279 -23.59 -8.58 12.89
C ARG A 279 -22.67 -7.49 12.36
N LEU A 280 -21.39 -7.80 12.20
CA LEU A 280 -20.43 -6.95 11.53
C LEU A 280 -20.83 -6.95 10.05
N GLU A 281 -21.30 -5.81 9.56
CA GLU A 281 -21.74 -5.62 8.17
C GLU A 281 -20.57 -5.65 7.16
N LEU A 282 -19.55 -6.47 7.43
CA LEU A 282 -18.40 -6.74 6.58
C LEU A 282 -18.86 -7.07 5.17
N TRP A 283 -18.42 -6.31 4.17
CA TRP A 283 -18.80 -6.55 2.78
C TRP A 283 -20.35 -6.59 2.57
N ARG A 284 -21.14 -5.90 3.41
CA ARG A 284 -22.57 -5.59 3.14
C ARG A 284 -22.69 -4.19 2.51
N SER A 285 -23.93 -3.79 2.18
CA SER A 285 -24.31 -2.60 1.39
C SER A 285 -23.32 -1.43 1.50
N PRO A 286 -22.87 -0.85 0.37
CA PRO A 286 -21.90 0.22 0.42
C PRO A 286 -22.47 1.42 1.20
N PRO A 287 -21.68 2.04 2.08
CA PRO A 287 -22.03 3.33 2.68
C PRO A 287 -22.14 4.40 1.60
N PRO A 288 -22.63 5.60 1.92
CA PRO A 288 -22.89 6.65 0.92
C PRO A 288 -21.62 7.32 0.36
N TYR A 289 -20.47 6.64 0.39
CA TYR A 289 -19.20 7.16 -0.12
C TYR A 289 -18.95 6.67 -1.55
N SER A 290 -18.64 7.60 -2.45
CA SER A 290 -18.17 7.29 -3.80
C SER A 290 -16.65 7.44 -3.89
N LEU A 291 -15.98 6.72 -4.78
CA LEU A 291 -14.57 6.97 -5.04
C LEU A 291 -14.37 8.38 -5.61
N GLN A 292 -13.39 9.11 -5.07
CA GLN A 292 -13.00 10.40 -5.60
C GLN A 292 -12.29 10.21 -6.94
N ALA A 293 -12.69 11.00 -7.95
CA ALA A 293 -11.98 11.03 -9.21
C ALA A 293 -10.52 11.48 -8.98
N ARG A 294 -9.56 10.78 -9.59
CA ARG A 294 -8.12 11.02 -9.39
C ARG A 294 -7.74 12.48 -9.59
N GLU A 295 -8.32 13.15 -10.57
CA GLU A 295 -8.02 14.53 -10.93
C GLU A 295 -8.42 15.55 -9.84
N LYS A 296 -9.34 15.17 -8.94
CA LYS A 296 -9.78 16.00 -7.81
C LYS A 296 -8.91 15.85 -6.56
N ILE A 297 -8.10 14.79 -6.48
CA ILE A 297 -7.23 14.54 -5.33
C ILE A 297 -6.29 15.73 -5.16
N ALA A 298 -6.28 16.31 -3.97
CA ALA A 298 -5.60 17.57 -3.70
C ALA A 298 -4.60 17.44 -2.55
N GLY A 299 -3.37 17.87 -2.80
CA GLY A 299 -2.26 17.82 -1.85
C GLY A 299 -1.11 18.74 -2.28
N ARG A 300 -0.03 18.70 -1.51
CA ARG A 300 1.26 19.28 -1.92
C ARG A 300 2.09 18.24 -2.63
N PHE A 301 2.94 18.68 -3.55
CA PHE A 301 3.73 17.77 -4.38
C PHE A 301 5.19 18.21 -4.45
N TYR A 302 6.06 17.21 -4.42
CA TYR A 302 7.45 17.29 -4.84
C TYR A 302 7.51 17.00 -6.34
N LEU A 303 8.23 17.84 -7.08
CA LEU A 303 8.52 17.68 -8.50
C LEU A 303 10.04 17.73 -8.70
N ARG A 304 10.57 16.81 -9.50
CA ARG A 304 11.95 16.84 -9.97
C ARG A 304 11.99 16.78 -11.49
N PHE A 305 12.73 17.70 -12.07
CA PHE A 305 13.02 17.75 -13.50
C PHE A 305 14.53 17.70 -13.72
N HIS A 306 14.97 17.06 -14.81
CA HIS A 306 16.29 17.33 -15.35
C HIS A 306 16.16 18.44 -16.38
N VAL A 307 16.82 19.57 -16.12
CA VAL A 307 16.72 20.76 -16.96
C VAL A 307 18.08 21.09 -17.57
N GLN A 308 18.07 21.65 -18.78
CA GLN A 308 19.27 22.24 -19.36
C GLN A 308 19.70 23.45 -18.54
N ASP A 309 20.98 23.52 -18.19
CA ASP A 309 21.55 24.64 -17.46
C ASP A 309 21.73 25.86 -18.37
N ARG A 310 20.65 26.60 -18.58
CA ARG A 310 20.63 27.86 -19.35
C ARG A 310 19.63 28.86 -18.76
N PRO A 311 19.83 30.17 -18.98
CA PRO A 311 18.89 31.18 -18.52
C PRO A 311 17.46 30.94 -19.01
N HIS A 312 16.48 31.42 -18.25
CA HIS A 312 15.03 31.37 -18.50
C HIS A 312 14.32 30.03 -18.29
N VAL A 313 15.03 28.90 -18.13
CA VAL A 313 14.35 27.60 -17.96
C VAL A 313 13.45 27.56 -16.72
N LEU A 314 13.91 28.10 -15.58
CA LEU A 314 13.08 28.22 -14.39
C LEU A 314 11.86 29.14 -14.61
N ALA A 315 12.02 30.22 -15.38
CA ALA A 315 10.93 31.14 -15.68
C ALA A 315 9.84 30.45 -16.53
N ASP A 316 10.25 29.68 -17.55
CA ASP A 316 9.32 28.90 -18.38
C ASP A 316 8.53 27.87 -17.54
N ILE A 317 9.22 27.18 -16.64
CA ILE A 317 8.58 26.20 -15.73
C ILE A 317 7.62 26.90 -14.77
N ALA A 318 8.04 28.01 -14.15
CA ALA A 318 7.21 28.77 -13.23
C ALA A 318 5.96 29.35 -13.94
N ASP A 319 6.10 29.83 -15.18
CA ASP A 319 4.96 30.30 -15.98
C ASP A 319 3.95 29.18 -16.26
N ILE A 320 4.42 28.01 -16.69
CA ILE A 320 3.53 26.85 -16.94
C ILE A 320 2.80 26.43 -15.66
N LEU A 321 3.51 26.33 -14.54
CA LEU A 321 2.89 26.00 -13.25
C LEU A 321 1.85 27.07 -12.86
N GLY A 322 2.19 28.35 -13.01
CA GLY A 322 1.29 29.48 -12.73
C GLY A 322 0.02 29.46 -13.58
N ARG A 323 0.13 29.25 -14.91
CA ARG A 323 -1.01 29.14 -15.83
C ARG A 323 -1.93 27.96 -15.50
N ASN A 324 -1.39 26.92 -14.86
CA ASN A 324 -2.14 25.76 -14.38
C ASN A 324 -2.60 25.90 -12.91
N ASN A 325 -2.55 27.10 -12.33
CA ASN A 325 -2.95 27.41 -10.95
C ASN A 325 -2.16 26.62 -9.89
N ILE A 326 -0.87 26.38 -10.13
CA ILE A 326 0.04 25.70 -9.20
C ILE A 326 0.98 26.73 -8.60
N SER A 327 0.82 26.99 -7.31
CA SER A 327 1.73 27.86 -6.57
C SER A 327 2.95 27.09 -6.08
N ILE A 328 4.12 27.70 -6.17
CA ILE A 328 5.41 27.13 -5.77
C ILE A 328 5.70 27.54 -4.32
N ALA A 329 5.98 26.57 -3.47
CA ALA A 329 6.39 26.78 -2.09
C ALA A 329 7.92 26.94 -1.95
N SER A 330 8.70 26.17 -2.71
CA SER A 330 10.16 26.30 -2.74
C SER A 330 10.75 25.73 -4.03
N VAL A 331 11.94 26.21 -4.39
CA VAL A 331 12.73 25.74 -5.53
C VAL A 331 14.16 25.51 -5.08
N ILE A 332 14.76 24.40 -5.50
CA ILE A 332 16.18 24.10 -5.34
C ILE A 332 16.71 23.64 -6.70
N GLN A 333 17.78 24.27 -7.18
CA GLN A 333 18.52 23.83 -8.37
C GLN A 333 19.91 23.42 -7.91
N HIS A 334 20.27 22.15 -8.10
CA HIS A 334 21.60 21.69 -7.74
C HIS A 334 22.58 21.91 -8.89
N GLU A 335 23.83 22.13 -8.55
CA GLU A 335 24.91 22.24 -9.53
C GLU A 335 25.18 20.89 -10.22
N ALA A 336 25.61 20.95 -11.48
CA ALA A 336 26.07 19.76 -12.17
C ALA A 336 27.42 19.29 -11.62
N PRO A 337 27.70 17.97 -11.57
CA PRO A 337 29.04 17.48 -11.29
C PRO A 337 30.06 18.05 -12.28
N GLU A 338 31.23 18.51 -11.82
CA GLU A 338 32.29 19.14 -12.65
C GLU A 338 32.65 18.31 -13.91
N ALA A 339 32.57 16.98 -13.82
CA ALA A 339 32.85 16.06 -14.92
C ALA A 339 31.88 16.14 -16.12
N ALA A 340 30.71 16.77 -15.98
CA ALA A 340 29.71 16.90 -17.04
C ALA A 340 29.99 18.07 -18.01
N GLN A 341 30.96 18.95 -17.70
CA GLN A 341 31.19 20.20 -18.44
C GLN A 341 32.08 20.03 -19.69
N GLY A 342 32.61 18.83 -19.97
CA GLY A 342 33.68 18.63 -20.97
C GLY A 342 33.28 18.21 -22.39
N ASN A 343 32.03 17.79 -22.66
CA ASN A 343 31.70 17.02 -23.87
C ASN A 343 30.83 17.75 -24.92
N GLY A 344 30.63 19.07 -24.81
CA GLY A 344 29.83 19.84 -25.79
C GLY A 344 28.33 19.50 -25.83
N GLN A 345 27.86 18.63 -24.92
CA GLN A 345 26.44 18.37 -24.67
C GLN A 345 25.89 19.38 -23.65
N PRO A 346 24.60 19.74 -23.71
CA PRO A 346 24.00 20.62 -22.72
C PRO A 346 24.08 19.97 -21.34
N VAL A 347 24.65 20.70 -20.39
CA VAL A 347 24.76 20.27 -18.99
C VAL A 347 23.34 20.18 -18.42
N LEU A 348 22.97 18.99 -17.92
CA LEU A 348 21.68 18.77 -17.27
C LEU A 348 21.85 18.90 -15.76
N VAL A 349 21.00 19.71 -15.14
CA VAL A 349 20.95 19.94 -13.70
C VAL A 349 19.58 19.54 -13.14
N PRO A 350 19.51 18.95 -11.95
CA PRO A 350 18.24 18.62 -11.34
C PRO A 350 17.62 19.88 -10.71
N LEU A 351 16.38 20.16 -11.12
CA LEU A 351 15.53 21.21 -10.56
C LEU A 351 14.43 20.55 -9.73
N VAL A 352 14.40 20.89 -8.45
CA VAL A 352 13.45 20.38 -7.46
C VAL A 352 12.49 21.50 -7.08
N ILE A 353 11.19 21.21 -7.13
CA ILE A 353 10.12 22.15 -6.80
C ILE A 353 9.18 21.50 -5.80
N MET A 354 8.88 22.21 -4.71
CA MET A 354 7.77 21.87 -3.82
C MET A 354 6.60 22.79 -4.12
N THR A 355 5.40 22.23 -4.28
CA THR A 355 4.19 23.03 -4.52
C THR A 355 3.47 23.36 -3.20
N HIS A 356 2.66 24.41 -3.23
CA HIS A 356 1.51 24.52 -2.33
C HIS A 356 0.41 23.53 -2.75
N ARG A 357 -0.70 23.52 -2.02
CA ARG A 357 -1.80 22.60 -2.28
C ARG A 357 -2.38 22.85 -3.68
N THR A 358 -2.45 21.81 -4.49
CA THR A 358 -3.05 21.80 -5.83
C THR A 358 -3.70 20.44 -6.10
N THR A 359 -4.42 20.31 -7.20
CA THR A 359 -5.04 19.04 -7.60
C THR A 359 -4.13 18.25 -8.54
N GLU A 360 -4.27 16.93 -8.51
CA GLU A 360 -3.71 16.01 -9.50
C GLU A 360 -4.07 16.41 -10.94
N GLY A 361 -5.29 16.91 -11.17
CA GLY A 361 -5.72 17.39 -12.48
C GLY A 361 -4.90 18.58 -12.98
N ASN A 362 -4.68 19.58 -12.12
CA ASN A 362 -3.83 20.73 -12.45
C ASN A 362 -2.40 20.30 -12.74
N LEU A 363 -1.86 19.37 -11.93
CA LEU A 363 -0.51 18.85 -12.13
C LEU A 363 -0.35 18.11 -13.45
N ARG A 364 -1.29 17.24 -13.81
CA ARG A 364 -1.25 16.54 -15.10
C ARG A 364 -1.32 17.49 -16.28
N SER A 365 -2.14 18.54 -16.19
CA SER A 365 -2.22 19.58 -17.21
C SER A 365 -0.88 20.30 -17.36
N ALA A 366 -0.26 20.68 -16.24
CA ALA A 366 1.07 21.29 -16.25
C ALA A 366 2.15 20.32 -16.77
N GLU A 367 2.16 19.05 -16.37
CA GLU A 367 3.09 18.02 -16.84
C GLU A 367 3.00 17.83 -18.36
N ALA A 368 1.79 17.87 -18.94
CA ALA A 368 1.59 17.77 -20.38
C ALA A 368 2.18 18.97 -21.15
N GLU A 369 2.17 20.17 -20.56
CA GLU A 369 2.82 21.35 -21.12
C GLU A 369 4.34 21.32 -20.90
N LEU A 370 4.80 20.96 -19.71
CA LEU A 370 6.22 20.83 -19.34
C LEU A 370 6.93 19.81 -20.24
N ALA A 371 6.27 18.69 -20.56
CA ALA A 371 6.81 17.67 -21.46
C ALA A 371 7.10 18.17 -22.89
N ARG A 372 6.57 19.34 -23.28
CA ARG A 372 6.82 19.97 -24.58
C ARG A 372 7.99 20.96 -24.55
N LEU A 373 8.52 21.29 -23.36
CA LEU A 373 9.68 22.17 -23.24
C LEU A 373 10.95 21.43 -23.65
N PRO A 374 11.68 21.89 -24.69
CA PRO A 374 12.95 21.25 -25.10
C PRO A 374 14.03 21.27 -24.03
N ALA A 375 13.88 22.15 -23.03
CA ALA A 375 14.81 22.28 -21.92
C ALA A 375 14.66 21.19 -20.85
N ILE A 376 13.60 20.39 -20.87
CA ILE A 376 13.33 19.34 -19.87
C ILE A 376 13.59 17.97 -20.48
N THR A 377 14.40 17.15 -19.80
CA THR A 377 14.71 15.78 -20.21
C THR A 377 14.02 14.78 -19.26
N PRO A 378 13.30 13.76 -19.78
CA PRO A 378 12.77 12.67 -18.96
C PRO A 378 13.89 11.83 -18.29
N PRO A 379 13.60 11.12 -17.18
CA PRO A 379 12.33 11.10 -16.47
C PRO A 379 12.13 12.33 -15.58
N HIS A 380 10.86 12.71 -15.37
CA HIS A 380 10.46 13.60 -14.27
C HIS A 380 9.89 12.75 -13.14
N VAL A 381 10.06 13.22 -11.91
CA VAL A 381 9.51 12.55 -10.72
C VAL A 381 8.52 13.47 -10.06
N ARG A 382 7.39 12.89 -9.66
CA ARG A 382 6.36 13.54 -8.85
C ARG A 382 6.03 12.63 -7.69
N MET A 383 5.96 13.21 -6.50
CA MET A 383 5.53 12.51 -5.28
C MET A 383 4.63 13.45 -4.46
N PRO A 384 3.48 12.99 -3.94
CA PRO A 384 2.73 13.75 -2.95
C PRO A 384 3.52 13.94 -1.65
N VAL A 385 3.07 14.87 -0.82
CA VAL A 385 3.57 15.09 0.54
C VAL A 385 2.47 14.68 1.53
N ALA A 386 2.80 13.80 2.48
CA ALA A 386 1.84 13.34 3.48
C ALA A 386 1.40 14.47 4.43
N GLY A 387 0.13 14.44 4.86
CA GLY A 387 -0.42 15.38 5.84
C GLY A 387 -0.63 16.82 5.35
N SER A 388 -0.72 17.03 4.03
CA SER A 388 -0.84 18.35 3.39
C SER A 388 -2.24 18.77 2.98
#